data_AF-A0AA36GGR3-F1
#
_entry.id   AF-A0AA36GGR3-F1
#
_cell.length_a   1.000
_cell.length_b   1.000
_cell.length_c   1.000
_cell.angle_alpha   90.00
_cell.angle_beta   90.00
_cell.angle_gamma   90.00
#
_symmetry.space_group_name_H-M   'P 1'
#
loop_
_entity.id
_entity.type
_entity.pdbx_description
1 polymer ?
#
loop_
_entity_poly.entity_id
_entity_poly.type
_entity_poly.pdbx_seq_one_letter_code
_entity_poly.pdbx_strand_id
1 'polypeptide(L)'
;MQSMNIRDRGRLILWFFRWVCSNYERGYILGGDCNGIYLGKPLTHLVDTFVSVAGANYGSAICEMLPLAICNLNNGLSCRSHRLRELNSRKHRYEGKYSFSITTTNDEKVGGWCCGHKCASLPNNEAEFVYHGPGHDEVLYMVN
;
A
#
# COMPACT_ATOMS: atom_id res chain seq x y z
N MET A 1 -6.61 -23.90 9.69
CA MET A 1 -7.55 -23.38 8.68
C MET A 1 -8.38 -22.32 9.37
N GLN A 2 -8.09 -21.05 9.13
CA GLN A 2 -8.88 -19.93 9.66
C GLN A 2 -9.12 -18.99 8.49
N SER A 3 -10.22 -19.22 7.78
CA SER A 3 -10.68 -18.32 6.72
C SER A 3 -11.27 -17.08 7.40
N MET A 4 -10.59 -15.94 7.29
CA MET A 4 -11.17 -14.68 7.72
C MET A 4 -12.06 -14.16 6.59
N ASN A 5 -13.36 -14.31 6.77
CA ASN A 5 -14.38 -13.86 5.82
C ASN A 5 -14.55 -12.33 5.97
N ILE A 6 -13.98 -11.56 5.04
CA ILE A 6 -13.99 -10.08 5.05
C ILE A 6 -15.37 -9.50 4.66
N ARG A 7 -16.42 -10.33 4.56
CA ARG A 7 -17.74 -9.91 4.04
C ARG A 7 -18.67 -9.21 5.02
N ASP A 8 -18.38 -9.17 6.33
CA ASP A 8 -19.41 -8.78 7.30
C ASP A 8 -19.42 -7.32 7.74
N ARG A 9 -18.52 -6.44 7.28
CA ARG A 9 -18.61 -5.00 7.60
C ARG A 9 -18.20 -4.07 6.45
N GLY A 10 -19.22 -3.56 5.75
CA GLY A 10 -19.24 -2.19 5.25
C GLY A 10 -18.33 -1.84 4.07
N ARG A 11 -18.91 -1.86 2.86
CA ARG A 11 -18.48 -1.13 1.65
C ARG A 11 -16.97 -1.11 1.39
N LEU A 12 -16.49 -2.18 0.76
CA LEU A 12 -15.24 -2.18 0.00
C LEU A 12 -15.38 -1.17 -1.15
N ILE A 13 -14.72 -0.04 -1.01
CA ILE A 13 -14.66 0.97 -2.05
C ILE A 13 -13.37 0.73 -2.85
N LEU A 14 -13.50 0.07 -3.99
CA LEU A 14 -12.49 0.03 -5.06
C LEU A 14 -12.73 1.26 -5.95
N TRP A 15 -11.93 2.31 -5.81
CA TRP A 15 -12.02 3.49 -6.68
C TRP A 15 -10.86 3.51 -7.69
N PHE A 16 -11.17 3.20 -8.95
CA PHE A 16 -10.40 3.70 -10.10
C PHE A 16 -10.80 5.16 -10.36
N PHE A 17 -9.97 6.14 -10.01
CA PHE A 17 -10.12 7.54 -10.45
C PHE A 17 -8.83 8.11 -11.03
N ARG A 18 -9.01 8.89 -12.10
CA ARG A 18 -8.06 9.50 -13.05
C ARG A 18 -7.36 10.75 -12.50
N TRP A 19 -6.24 11.27 -13.03
CA TRP A 19 -4.86 10.81 -13.34
C TRP A 19 -4.06 12.14 -13.42
N VAL A 20 -3.93 12.91 -12.32
CA VAL A 20 -3.26 14.25 -12.35
C VAL A 20 -2.28 14.47 -11.18
N CYS A 21 -2.41 13.72 -10.07
CA CYS A 21 -1.41 13.66 -9.01
C CYS A 21 -0.77 12.28 -8.99
N SER A 22 0.42 12.23 -9.56
CA SER A 22 1.06 11.01 -10.04
C SER A 22 1.27 9.94 -8.93
N ASN A 23 0.53 8.84 -9.08
CA ASN A 23 0.97 7.43 -9.00
C ASN A 23 1.01 6.66 -7.67
N TYR A 24 0.12 6.93 -6.70
CA TYR A 24 -0.57 5.85 -5.98
C TYR A 24 -1.80 6.40 -5.22
N GLU A 25 -2.90 5.65 -5.25
CA GLU A 25 -4.23 5.98 -4.68
C GLU A 25 -4.18 6.47 -3.23
N ARG A 26 -3.18 6.02 -2.46
CA ARG A 26 -2.95 6.37 -1.04
C ARG A 26 -2.76 7.86 -0.79
N GLY A 27 -2.35 8.63 -1.79
CA GLY A 27 -2.11 10.06 -1.65
C GLY A 27 -3.35 10.93 -1.59
N TYR A 28 -4.39 10.52 -2.30
CA TYR A 28 -5.66 11.24 -2.37
C TYR A 28 -6.51 11.03 -1.13
N ILE A 29 -6.39 9.83 -0.59
CA ILE A 29 -7.04 9.37 0.64
C ILE A 29 -6.62 10.35 1.76
N LEU A 30 -5.31 10.58 1.95
CA LEU A 30 -4.72 11.52 2.92
C LEU A 30 -5.04 13.01 2.73
N GLY A 31 -5.75 13.39 1.65
CA GLY A 31 -6.07 14.77 1.31
C GLY A 31 -4.83 15.67 1.18
N GLY A 32 -5.05 16.99 1.27
CA GLY A 32 -3.99 17.99 1.26
C GLY A 32 -3.78 18.67 -0.09
N ASP A 33 -2.60 19.25 -0.27
CA ASP A 33 -2.22 19.94 -1.51
C ASP A 33 -1.36 19.02 -2.38
N CYS A 34 -1.70 18.96 -3.66
CA CYS A 34 -0.89 18.33 -4.69
C CYS A 34 -0.56 19.35 -5.77
N ASN A 35 0.66 19.86 -5.77
CA ASN A 35 1.16 20.81 -6.78
C ASN A 35 0.21 22.01 -6.98
N GLY A 36 -0.32 22.56 -5.89
CA GLY A 36 -1.26 23.69 -5.92
C GLY A 36 -2.72 23.30 -6.19
N ILE A 37 -3.02 22.01 -6.34
CA ILE A 37 -4.38 21.50 -6.40
C ILE A 37 -4.75 20.94 -5.02
N TYR A 38 -5.69 21.60 -4.35
CA TYR A 38 -6.25 21.10 -3.10
C TYR A 38 -7.12 19.87 -3.37
N LEU A 39 -6.68 18.71 -2.86
CA LEU A 39 -7.35 17.42 -3.00
C LEU A 39 -8.51 17.21 -2.02
N GLY A 40 -8.70 18.13 -1.08
CA GLY A 40 -9.70 18.02 -0.02
C GLY A 40 -9.11 17.62 1.33
N LYS A 41 -10.01 17.40 2.30
CA LYS A 41 -9.64 16.90 3.63
C LYS A 41 -9.36 15.39 3.58
N PRO A 42 -8.53 14.86 4.50
CA PRO A 42 -8.31 13.42 4.63
C PRO A 42 -9.64 12.65 4.74
N LEU A 43 -9.76 11.53 4.03
CA LEU A 43 -10.95 10.68 4.01
C LEU A 43 -10.97 9.67 5.17
N THR A 44 -10.03 9.78 6.12
CA THR A 44 -9.90 8.89 7.29
C THR A 44 -11.21 8.68 8.05
N HIS A 45 -12.08 9.69 8.07
CA HIS A 45 -13.37 9.64 8.77
C HIS A 45 -14.48 8.93 7.96
N LEU A 46 -14.30 8.75 6.65
CA LEU A 46 -15.21 8.03 5.76
C LEU A 46 -14.78 6.58 5.53
N VAL A 47 -13.49 6.28 5.73
CA VAL A 47 -12.95 4.92 5.62
C VAL A 47 -12.98 4.26 7.00
N ASP A 48 -13.70 3.16 7.15
CA ASP A 48 -13.66 2.40 8.41
C ASP A 48 -12.41 1.52 8.48
N THR A 49 -12.11 0.75 7.42
CA THR A 49 -10.97 -0.17 7.40
C THR A 49 -10.19 -0.05 6.10
N PHE A 50 -8.86 0.09 6.21
CA PHE A 50 -7.93 0.02 5.08
C PHE A 50 -7.18 -1.31 5.09
N VAL A 51 -7.15 -1.99 3.96
CA VAL A 51 -6.42 -3.27 3.81
C VAL A 51 -5.46 -3.15 2.65
N SER A 52 -4.17 -3.34 2.90
CA SER A 52 -3.14 -3.43 1.86
C SER A 52 -2.84 -4.89 1.57
N VAL A 53 -3.19 -5.40 0.40
CA VAL A 53 -2.94 -6.79 -0.01
C VAL A 53 -1.82 -6.80 -1.03
N ALA A 54 -0.72 -7.49 -0.72
CA ALA A 54 0.49 -7.55 -1.55
C ALA A 54 0.95 -6.17 -2.04
N GLY A 55 0.71 -5.11 -1.26
CA GLY A 55 0.97 -3.73 -1.70
C GLY A 55 2.43 -3.35 -1.49
N ALA A 56 3.10 -2.80 -2.50
CA ALA A 56 4.48 -2.28 -2.45
C ALA A 56 4.63 -1.03 -1.56
N ASN A 57 4.37 -1.18 -0.26
CA ASN A 57 4.26 -0.09 0.73
C ASN A 57 5.64 0.52 1.08
N TYR A 58 6.67 -0.31 1.21
CA TYR A 58 8.06 0.14 1.35
C TYR A 58 8.81 0.22 0.02
N GLY A 59 8.18 -0.20 -1.08
CA GLY A 59 8.74 -0.25 -2.42
C GLY A 59 8.68 -1.65 -3.02
N SER A 60 9.42 -1.87 -4.11
CA SER A 60 9.58 -3.18 -4.74
C SER A 60 11.06 -3.57 -4.82
N ALA A 61 11.37 -4.83 -4.54
CA ALA A 61 12.74 -5.36 -4.58
C ALA A 61 13.36 -5.24 -5.98
N ILE A 62 12.54 -5.32 -7.04
CA ILE A 62 13.03 -5.15 -8.42
C ILE A 62 13.62 -3.75 -8.65
N CYS A 63 13.12 -2.74 -7.93
CA CYS A 63 13.59 -1.37 -8.03
C CYS A 63 14.93 -1.12 -7.32
N GLU A 64 15.38 -2.06 -6.51
CA GLU A 64 16.73 -2.03 -5.94
C GLU A 64 17.75 -2.79 -6.82
N MET A 65 17.27 -3.60 -7.76
CA MET A 65 18.11 -4.38 -8.68
C MET A 65 18.21 -3.75 -10.07
N LEU A 66 17.13 -3.17 -10.59
CA LEU A 66 17.02 -2.69 -11.96
C LEU A 66 16.51 -1.24 -12.04
N PRO A 67 17.12 -0.38 -12.88
CA PRO A 67 16.70 1.00 -13.07
C PRO A 67 15.51 1.10 -14.04
N LEU A 68 14.36 0.51 -13.68
CA LEU A 68 13.14 0.62 -14.46
C LEU A 68 12.49 2.01 -14.31
N ALA A 69 11.75 2.47 -15.31
CA ALA A 69 11.07 3.77 -15.25
C ALA A 69 10.10 3.90 -14.05
N ILE A 70 9.50 2.78 -13.62
CA ILE A 70 8.63 2.70 -12.44
C ILE A 70 9.37 2.89 -11.11
N CYS A 71 10.71 2.86 -11.10
CA CYS A 71 11.56 2.93 -9.92
C CYS A 71 12.13 4.33 -9.66
N ASN A 72 11.55 5.37 -10.29
CA ASN A 72 12.05 6.73 -10.18
C ASN A 72 12.02 7.28 -8.74
N LEU A 73 12.93 8.20 -8.42
CA LEU A 73 13.09 8.76 -7.08
C LEU A 73 12.05 9.82 -6.69
N ASN A 74 11.17 10.24 -7.61
CA ASN A 74 10.13 11.22 -7.27
C ASN A 74 8.90 10.51 -6.72
N ASN A 75 8.30 9.63 -7.52
CA ASN A 75 7.03 8.94 -7.23
C ASN A 75 7.02 7.46 -7.58
N GLY A 76 8.19 6.86 -7.83
CA GLY A 76 8.31 5.45 -8.17
C GLY A 76 8.31 4.50 -6.97
N LEU A 77 8.44 3.21 -7.28
CA LEU A 77 8.45 2.10 -6.34
C LEU A 77 9.84 1.82 -5.72
N SER A 78 10.86 2.64 -5.99
CA SER A 78 12.11 2.54 -5.23
C SER A 78 11.83 2.95 -3.79
N CYS A 79 12.37 2.20 -2.82
CA CYS A 79 12.21 2.52 -1.41
C CYS A 79 12.87 3.86 -1.01
N ARG A 80 13.71 4.41 -1.89
CA ARG A 80 14.31 5.74 -1.77
C ARG A 80 13.47 6.86 -2.40
N SER A 81 12.33 6.56 -3.03
CA SER A 81 11.51 7.59 -3.66
C SER A 81 11.00 8.59 -2.64
N HIS A 82 10.99 9.88 -3.01
CA HIS A 82 10.49 10.97 -2.18
C HIS A 82 9.08 10.65 -1.68
N ARG A 83 8.25 10.10 -2.57
CA ARG A 83 6.88 9.74 -2.23
C ARG A 83 6.76 8.64 -1.16
N LEU A 84 7.45 7.51 -1.32
CA LEU A 84 7.37 6.43 -0.34
C LEU A 84 8.00 6.84 1.00
N ARG A 85 9.08 7.63 0.96
CA ARG A 85 9.66 8.21 2.18
C ARG A 85 8.69 9.14 2.89
N GLU A 86 8.05 10.05 2.17
CA GLU A 86 7.06 10.96 2.75
C GLU A 86 5.91 10.19 3.40
N LEU A 87 5.33 9.23 2.67
CA LEU A 87 4.22 8.41 3.16
C LEU A 87 4.62 7.58 4.39
N ASN A 88 5.78 6.92 4.36
CA ASN A 88 6.24 6.05 5.44
C ASN A 88 6.85 6.81 6.62
N SER A 89 7.16 8.11 6.46
CA SER A 89 7.62 8.97 7.57
C SER A 89 6.49 9.45 8.50
N ARG A 90 5.23 9.25 8.09
CA ARG A 90 4.08 9.65 8.89
C ARG A 90 4.04 8.83 10.17
N LYS A 91 3.82 9.50 11.30
CA LYS A 91 3.76 8.87 12.64
C LYS A 91 2.45 8.14 12.90
N HIS A 92 1.43 8.40 12.11
CA HIS A 92 0.11 7.83 12.26
C HIS A 92 -0.11 6.73 11.22
N ARG A 93 -1.03 5.81 11.53
CA ARG A 93 -1.50 4.78 10.61
C ARG A 93 -2.01 5.38 9.30
N TYR A 94 -1.94 4.58 8.24
CA TYR A 94 -2.65 4.88 7.00
C TYR A 94 -4.16 4.97 7.28
N GLU A 95 -4.89 5.62 6.37
CA GLU A 95 -6.30 5.96 6.62
C GLU A 95 -7.18 4.79 7.00
N GLY A 96 -8.29 5.09 7.65
CA GLY A 96 -9.14 4.10 8.27
C GLY A 96 -9.20 4.29 9.79
N LYS A 97 -10.36 3.97 10.36
CA LYS A 97 -10.41 3.65 11.80
C LYS A 97 -9.48 2.47 12.10
N TYR A 98 -9.43 1.50 11.20
CA TYR A 98 -8.59 0.31 11.23
C TYR A 98 -7.69 0.19 10.00
N SER A 99 -6.52 -0.45 10.15
CA SER A 99 -5.58 -0.66 9.04
C SER A 99 -4.82 -1.98 9.15
N PHE A 100 -4.81 -2.76 8.07
CA PHE A 100 -4.19 -4.08 8.02
C PHE A 100 -3.31 -4.24 6.78
N SER A 101 -2.32 -5.12 6.85
CA SER A 101 -1.60 -5.58 5.65
C SER A 101 -1.62 -7.09 5.53
N ILE A 102 -1.87 -7.58 4.32
CA ILE A 102 -1.79 -8.99 3.96
C ILE A 102 -0.62 -9.15 3.00
N THR A 103 0.37 -9.94 3.41
CA THR A 103 1.63 -10.13 2.67
C THR A 103 1.85 -11.63 2.42
N THR A 104 2.73 -11.95 1.47
CA THR A 104 3.19 -13.32 1.26
C THR A 104 4.72 -13.38 1.22
N THR A 105 5.30 -14.48 1.69
CA THR A 105 6.75 -14.70 1.64
C THR A 105 7.27 -15.02 0.25
N ASN A 106 6.40 -15.42 -0.67
CA ASN A 106 6.74 -15.85 -2.02
C ASN A 106 6.34 -14.80 -3.08
N ASP A 107 6.26 -13.53 -2.71
CA ASP A 107 5.86 -12.45 -3.61
C ASP A 107 6.91 -12.20 -4.69
N GLU A 108 6.64 -12.67 -5.91
CA GLU A 108 7.54 -12.58 -7.06
C GLU A 108 7.54 -11.22 -7.76
N LYS A 109 6.60 -10.31 -7.41
CA LYS A 109 6.43 -9.01 -8.09
C LYS A 109 6.92 -7.85 -7.23
N VAL A 110 6.48 -7.80 -5.97
CA VAL A 110 6.90 -6.81 -4.99
C VAL A 110 8.21 -7.23 -4.32
N GLY A 111 8.40 -8.54 -4.11
CA GLY A 111 9.60 -9.07 -3.48
C GLY A 111 9.56 -9.03 -1.95
N GLY A 112 10.61 -9.60 -1.35
CA GLY A 112 10.68 -9.77 0.11
C GLY A 112 11.09 -8.51 0.87
N TRP A 113 12.25 -7.91 0.54
CA TRP A 113 12.89 -6.88 1.35
C TRP A 113 13.28 -5.63 0.55
N CYS A 114 12.97 -4.45 1.11
CA CYS A 114 13.16 -3.12 0.55
C CYS A 114 13.65 -2.17 1.65
N CYS A 115 14.88 -1.63 1.52
CA CYS A 115 15.45 -0.68 2.48
C CYS A 115 15.37 -1.13 3.96
N GLY A 116 15.60 -2.42 4.24
CA GLY A 116 15.56 -2.96 5.61
C GLY A 116 14.15 -3.26 6.15
N HIS A 117 13.11 -3.08 5.34
CA HIS A 117 11.73 -3.43 5.67
C HIS A 117 11.21 -4.49 4.70
N LYS A 118 10.19 -5.26 5.11
CA LYS A 118 9.45 -6.09 4.15
C LYS A 118 8.80 -5.16 3.13
N CYS A 119 9.04 -5.37 1.83
CA CYS A 119 8.53 -4.50 0.77
C CYS A 119 7.00 -4.29 0.89
N ALA A 120 6.29 -5.36 1.22
CA ALA A 120 4.84 -5.36 1.31
C ALA A 120 4.24 -4.91 2.66
N SER A 121 5.05 -4.71 3.71
CA SER A 121 4.52 -4.38 5.04
C SER A 121 4.04 -2.92 5.10
N LEU A 122 2.92 -2.68 5.78
CA LEU A 122 2.33 -1.34 5.90
C LEU A 122 2.79 -0.67 7.21
N PRO A 123 3.43 0.51 7.17
CA PRO A 123 3.84 1.20 8.38
C PRO A 123 2.65 1.56 9.27
N ASN A 124 2.84 1.42 10.58
CA ASN A 124 1.88 1.80 11.61
C ASN A 124 0.49 1.13 11.46
N ASN A 125 0.41 -0.03 10.81
CA ASN A 125 -0.83 -0.80 10.76
C ASN A 125 -1.16 -1.43 12.11
N GLU A 126 -2.39 -1.93 12.27
CA GLU A 126 -2.81 -2.61 13.50
C GLU A 126 -2.38 -4.07 13.52
N ALA A 127 -2.43 -4.73 12.36
CA ALA A 127 -1.90 -6.08 12.21
C ALA A 127 -1.42 -6.37 10.78
N GLU A 128 -0.40 -7.21 10.70
CA GLU A 128 0.10 -7.81 9.47
C GLU A 128 -0.23 -9.32 9.47
N PHE A 129 -0.85 -9.80 8.40
CA PHE A 129 -1.12 -11.21 8.13
C PHE A 129 -0.18 -11.69 7.03
N VAL A 130 0.58 -12.75 7.30
CA VAL A 130 1.58 -13.27 6.37
C VAL A 130 1.18 -14.67 5.92
N TYR A 131 1.06 -14.85 4.60
CA TYR A 131 0.87 -16.16 3.98
C TYR A 131 2.23 -16.77 3.59
N HIS A 132 2.30 -18.09 3.68
CA HIS A 132 3.47 -18.88 3.30
C HIS A 132 3.10 -19.81 2.14
N GLY A 133 3.82 -19.73 1.03
CA GLY A 133 3.56 -20.51 -0.17
C GLY A 133 3.02 -19.70 -1.36
N PRO A 134 1.87 -19.03 -1.26
CA PRO A 134 1.22 -18.45 -2.44
C PRO A 134 2.02 -17.29 -3.03
N GLY A 135 2.01 -17.17 -4.36
CA GLY A 135 2.58 -16.03 -5.08
C GLY A 135 1.77 -14.74 -4.91
N HIS A 136 2.23 -13.66 -5.54
CA HIS A 136 1.59 -12.34 -5.50
C HIS A 136 0.13 -12.39 -5.98
N ASP A 137 -0.12 -13.06 -7.12
CA ASP A 137 -1.46 -13.14 -7.68
C ASP A 137 -2.37 -14.06 -6.86
N GLU A 138 -1.82 -15.15 -6.33
CA GLU A 138 -2.58 -16.11 -5.53
C GLU A 138 -3.11 -15.48 -4.24
N VAL A 139 -2.29 -14.69 -3.53
CA VAL A 139 -2.74 -14.03 -2.29
C VAL A 139 -3.85 -13.00 -2.56
N LEU A 140 -3.89 -12.39 -3.76
CA LEU A 140 -4.99 -11.50 -4.17
C LEU A 140 -6.31 -12.26 -4.37
N TYR A 141 -6.26 -13.51 -4.81
CA TYR A 141 -7.47 -14.34 -4.94
C TYR A 141 -7.93 -14.96 -3.61
N MET A 142 -7.03 -15.13 -2.64
CA MET A 142 -7.34 -15.69 -1.32
C MET A 142 -8.14 -14.75 -0.41
N VAL A 143 -8.15 -13.44 -0.70
CA VAL A 143 -8.81 -12.41 0.11
C VAL A 143 -10.22 -12.05 -0.37
N ASN A 144 -10.75 -12.75 -1.38
CA ASN A 144 -12.04 -12.49 -2.04
C ASN A 144 -13.21 -13.35 -1.52
#